data_AF-A0A2A4NRA1-F1
#
_entry.id   AF-A0A2A4NRA1-F1
#
_cell.length_a   1.000
_cell.length_b   1.000
_cell.length_c   1.000
_cell.angle_alpha   90.00
_cell.angle_beta   90.00
_cell.angle_gamma   90.00
#
_symmetry.space_group_name_H-M   'P 1'
#
loop_
_entity.id
_entity.type
_entity.pdbx_description
1 polymer ?
#
loop_
_entity_poly.entity_id
_entity_poly.type
_entity_poly.pdbx_seq_one_letter_code
_entity_poly.pdbx_strand_id
1 'polypeptide(L)'
;MKKIIAFITAPKTLLIVIYLMLAQKLLLAGEFQYFRNTEQSYIHEYGTKISKGLVYLAFALSFLYPLIIWLQTKNNFRKHLTIVIIGSIPALYFGILYMLSS
;
A
#
# COMPACT_ATOMS: atom_id res chain seq x y z
N MET A 1 4.07 12.05 20.63
CA MET A 1 2.96 11.83 19.67
C MET A 1 3.06 12.68 18.40
N LYS A 2 3.08 14.03 18.47
CA LYS A 2 3.17 14.89 17.26
C LYS A 2 4.31 14.55 16.28
N LYS A 3 5.52 14.27 16.79
CA LYS A 3 6.69 13.91 15.94
C LYS A 3 6.54 12.56 15.24
N ILE A 4 5.93 11.58 15.90
CA ILE A 4 5.69 10.23 15.35
C ILE A 4 4.67 10.31 14.22
N ILE A 5 3.56 11.03 14.47
CA ILE A 5 2.53 11.25 13.45
C ILE A 5 3.15 11.97 12.24
N ALA A 6 3.89 13.06 12.47
CA ALA A 6 4.57 13.80 11.39
C ALA A 6 5.55 12.92 10.58
N PHE A 7 6.25 11.99 11.24
CA PHE A 7 7.16 11.05 10.59
C PHE A 7 6.43 10.01 9.74
N ILE A 8 5.37 9.40 10.29
CA ILE A 8 4.54 8.39 9.59
C ILE A 8 3.82 9.03 8.40
N THR A 9 3.38 10.27 8.55
CA THR A 9 2.68 10.99 7.48
C THR A 9 3.62 11.68 6.50
N ALA A 10 4.94 11.66 6.73
CA ALA A 10 5.88 12.30 5.80
C ALA A 10 5.75 11.66 4.41
N PRO A 11 5.80 12.46 3.31
CA PRO A 11 5.55 11.96 1.96
C PRO A 11 6.35 10.70 1.63
N LYS A 12 7.66 10.73 1.87
CA LYS A 12 8.56 9.61 1.59
C LYS A 12 8.23 8.37 2.45
N THR A 13 7.90 8.56 3.71
CA THR A 13 7.55 7.46 4.62
C THR A 13 6.27 6.78 4.17
N LEU A 14 5.24 7.57 3.85
CA LEU A 14 3.96 7.04 3.37
C LEU A 14 4.14 6.27 2.06
N LEU A 15 4.99 6.78 1.14
CA LEU A 15 5.35 6.07 -0.07
C LEU A 15 5.96 4.69 0.23
N ILE A 16 6.98 4.66 1.10
CA ILE A 16 7.65 3.41 1.49
C ILE A 16 6.65 2.43 2.10
N VAL A 17 5.76 2.90 2.98
CA VAL A 17 4.73 2.06 3.61
C VAL A 17 3.80 1.43 2.56
N ILE A 18 3.31 2.22 1.60
CA ILE A 18 2.45 1.70 0.51
C ILE A 18 3.17 0.56 -0.23
N TYR A 19 4.41 0.79 -0.65
CA TYR A 19 5.15 -0.21 -1.42
C TYR A 19 5.54 -1.44 -0.59
N LEU A 20 5.82 -1.30 0.70
CA LEU A 20 6.05 -2.44 1.59
C LEU A 20 4.78 -3.28 1.78
N MET A 21 3.61 -2.64 1.93
CA MET A 21 2.32 -3.34 2.03
C MET A 21 1.96 -4.10 0.74
N LEU A 22 2.44 -3.65 -0.42
CA LEU A 22 2.31 -4.37 -1.69
C LEU A 22 3.34 -5.50 -1.82
N ALA A 23 4.61 -5.20 -1.55
CA ALA A 23 5.73 -6.13 -1.69
C ALA A 23 5.60 -7.35 -0.76
N GLN A 24 5.09 -7.16 0.47
CA GLN A 24 4.89 -8.28 1.41
C GLN A 24 4.03 -9.40 0.82
N LYS A 25 3.04 -9.07 -0.03
CA LYS A 25 2.18 -10.09 -0.63
C LYS A 25 2.95 -10.98 -1.59
N LEU A 26 3.93 -10.43 -2.32
CA LEU A 26 4.77 -11.20 -3.23
C LEU A 26 5.73 -12.11 -2.48
N LEU A 27 6.31 -11.60 -1.38
CA LEU A 27 7.28 -12.33 -0.57
C LEU A 27 6.62 -13.43 0.26
N LEU A 28 5.50 -13.13 0.90
CA LEU A 28 4.84 -14.03 1.84
C LEU A 28 3.86 -15.00 1.17
N ALA A 29 3.55 -14.83 -0.13
CA ALA A 29 2.64 -15.74 -0.83
C ALA A 29 3.13 -17.19 -0.80
N GLY A 30 4.43 -17.42 -1.05
CA GLY A 30 5.02 -18.76 -1.01
C GLY A 30 5.03 -19.34 0.41
N GLU A 31 5.44 -18.52 1.38
CA GLU A 31 5.46 -18.88 2.80
C GLU A 31 4.07 -19.30 3.29
N PHE A 32 3.02 -18.54 2.97
CA PHE A 32 1.67 -18.92 3.37
C PHE A 32 1.19 -20.19 2.67
N GLN A 33 1.59 -20.44 1.42
CA GLN A 33 1.19 -21.67 0.73
C GLN A 33 1.80 -22.93 1.34
N TYR A 34 3.03 -22.83 1.88
CA TYR A 34 3.67 -23.94 2.58
C TYR A 34 2.78 -24.49 3.71
N PHE A 35 2.15 -23.60 4.47
CA PHE A 35 1.31 -24.00 5.60
C PHE A 35 -0.07 -24.57 5.21
N ARG A 36 -0.46 -24.53 3.92
CA ARG A 36 -1.83 -24.88 3.47
C ARG A 36 -2.28 -26.28 3.91
N ASN A 37 -1.38 -27.26 3.85
CA ASN A 37 -1.68 -28.66 4.17
C ASN A 37 -0.99 -29.12 5.47
N THR A 38 -0.53 -28.19 6.30
CA THR A 38 0.11 -28.47 7.58
C THR A 38 -0.91 -28.37 8.72
N GLU A 39 -0.55 -28.85 9.91
CA GLU A 39 -1.33 -28.65 11.13
C GLU A 39 -1.53 -27.15 11.45
N GLN A 40 -0.64 -26.29 10.94
CA GLN A 40 -0.72 -24.84 11.06
C GLN A 40 -1.46 -24.17 9.89
N SER A 41 -2.46 -24.83 9.28
CA SER A 41 -3.27 -24.30 8.19
C SER A 41 -3.93 -22.94 8.49
N TYR A 42 -4.13 -22.60 9.76
CA TYR A 42 -4.57 -21.29 10.20
C TYR A 42 -3.60 -20.16 9.77
N ILE A 43 -2.29 -20.42 9.69
CA ILE A 43 -1.29 -19.45 9.21
C ILE A 43 -1.54 -19.14 7.74
N HIS A 44 -1.85 -20.16 6.94
CA HIS A 44 -2.24 -19.96 5.54
C HIS A 44 -3.52 -19.11 5.44
N GLU A 45 -4.57 -19.48 6.18
CA GLU A 45 -5.87 -18.83 6.07
C GLU A 45 -5.83 -17.37 6.57
N TYR A 46 -5.37 -17.14 7.79
CA TYR A 46 -5.32 -15.79 8.36
C TYR A 46 -4.21 -14.94 7.74
N GLY A 47 -3.04 -15.52 7.48
CA GLY A 47 -1.92 -14.83 6.83
C GLY A 47 -2.31 -14.32 5.44
N THR A 48 -2.97 -15.16 4.63
CA THR A 48 -3.45 -14.76 3.31
C THR A 48 -4.52 -13.66 3.40
N LYS A 49 -5.48 -13.77 4.34
CA LYS A 49 -6.52 -12.74 4.55
C LYS A 49 -5.92 -11.40 4.96
N ILE A 50 -5.01 -11.39 5.94
CA ILE A 50 -4.33 -10.18 6.42
C ILE A 50 -3.51 -9.56 5.29
N SER A 51 -2.71 -10.37 4.59
CA SER A 51 -1.89 -9.90 3.47
C SER A 51 -2.74 -9.27 2.37
N LYS A 52 -3.88 -9.89 2.03
CA LYS A 52 -4.84 -9.33 1.07
C LYS A 52 -5.44 -8.00 1.58
N GLY A 53 -5.79 -7.92 2.85
CA GLY A 53 -6.27 -6.69 3.49
C GLY A 53 -5.26 -5.55 3.41
N LEU A 54 -3.97 -5.83 3.68
CA LEU A 54 -2.88 -4.85 3.58
C LEU A 54 -2.74 -4.31 2.15
N VAL A 55 -2.91 -5.16 1.13
CA VAL A 55 -2.87 -4.71 -0.27
C VAL A 55 -4.03 -3.78 -0.60
N TYR A 56 -5.25 -4.06 -0.14
CA TYR A 56 -6.37 -3.14 -0.34
C TYR A 56 -6.17 -1.81 0.37
N LEU A 57 -5.63 -1.83 1.60
CA LEU A 57 -5.25 -0.61 2.30
C LEU A 57 -4.19 0.18 1.54
N ALA A 58 -3.18 -0.50 0.95
CA ALA A 58 -2.17 0.14 0.12
C ALA A 58 -2.77 0.82 -1.11
N PHE A 59 -3.75 0.19 -1.78
CA PHE A 59 -4.46 0.82 -2.90
C PHE A 59 -5.29 2.03 -2.47
N ALA A 60 -6.00 1.95 -1.34
CA ALA A 60 -6.74 3.08 -0.82
C ALA A 60 -5.81 4.25 -0.45
N LEU A 61 -4.68 3.96 0.21
CA LEU A 61 -3.66 4.96 0.54
C LEU A 61 -3.01 5.55 -0.73
N SER A 62 -2.73 4.73 -1.73
CA SER A 62 -2.22 5.16 -3.05
C SER A 62 -3.19 6.10 -3.76
N PHE A 63 -4.50 5.80 -3.72
CA PHE A 63 -5.54 6.64 -4.30
C PHE A 63 -5.66 7.99 -3.58
N LEU A 64 -5.58 7.97 -2.25
CA LEU A 64 -5.61 9.19 -1.43
C LEU A 64 -4.27 9.95 -1.40
N TYR A 65 -3.21 9.36 -1.95
CA TYR A 65 -1.85 9.89 -1.85
C TYR A 65 -1.73 11.32 -2.39
N PRO A 66 -2.25 11.68 -3.58
CA PRO A 66 -2.22 13.07 -4.06
C PRO A 66 -2.88 14.05 -3.10
N LEU A 67 -4.02 13.67 -2.53
CA LEU A 67 -4.78 14.50 -1.58
C LEU A 67 -3.99 14.70 -0.28
N ILE A 68 -3.40 13.62 0.26
CA ILE A 68 -2.59 13.68 1.48
C ILE A 68 -1.39 14.61 1.29
N ILE A 69 -0.66 14.47 0.18
CA ILE A 69 0.51 15.33 -0.12
C ILE A 69 0.07 16.77 -0.35
N TRP A 70 -1.04 17.00 -1.03
CA TRP A 70 -1.57 18.34 -1.25
C TRP A 70 -1.93 19.04 0.06
N LEU A 71 -2.60 18.34 0.98
CA LEU A 71 -2.95 18.90 2.30
C LEU A 71 -1.71 19.27 3.13
N GLN A 72 -0.62 18.52 3.01
CA GLN A 72 0.63 18.77 3.73
C GLN A 72 1.50 19.85 3.10
N THR A 73 1.51 19.92 1.76
CA THR A 73 2.50 20.72 1.03
C THR A 73 1.89 21.88 0.26
N LYS A 74 0.59 22.17 0.38
CA LYS A 74 -0.20 23.24 -0.30
C LYS A 74 0.60 24.17 -1.24
N ASN A 75 1.45 25.05 -0.69
CA ASN A 75 2.20 26.07 -1.45
C ASN A 75 3.40 25.53 -2.26
N ASN A 76 3.91 24.35 -1.94
CA ASN A 76 5.05 23.65 -2.54
C ASN A 76 4.66 22.31 -3.20
N PHE A 77 3.39 22.07 -3.51
CA PHE A 77 2.91 20.80 -4.08
C PHE A 77 3.63 20.42 -5.37
N ARG A 78 3.90 21.40 -6.26
CA ARG A 78 4.62 21.17 -7.53
C ARG A 78 6.00 20.53 -7.34
N LYS A 79 6.68 20.80 -6.23
CA LYS A 79 7.99 20.19 -5.91
C LYS A 79 7.88 18.70 -5.56
N HIS A 80 6.68 18.23 -5.22
CA HIS A 80 6.41 16.85 -4.83
C HIS A 80 5.69 16.04 -5.91
N LEU A 81 5.48 16.63 -7.10
CA LEU A 81 4.72 16.01 -8.19
C LEU A 81 5.25 14.62 -8.57
N THR A 82 6.57 14.46 -8.66
CA THR A 82 7.21 13.18 -8.98
C THR A 82 6.84 12.09 -7.97
N ILE A 83 6.89 12.41 -6.68
CA ILE A 83 6.54 11.47 -5.61
C ILE A 83 5.04 11.18 -5.62
N VAL A 84 4.20 12.17 -5.92
CA VAL A 84 2.75 11.99 -6.06
C VAL A 84 2.40 11.03 -7.18
N ILE A 85 3.03 11.18 -8.35
CA ILE A 85 2.82 10.29 -9.49
C ILE A 85 3.21 8.86 -9.10
N ILE A 86 4.42 8.66 -8.55
CA ILE A 86 4.90 7.34 -8.13
C ILE A 86 3.94 6.72 -7.10
N GLY A 87 3.55 7.48 -6.07
CA GLY A 87 2.64 7.00 -5.03
C GLY A 87 1.24 6.66 -5.52
N SER A 88 0.84 7.16 -6.69
CA SER A 88 -0.48 6.89 -7.29
C SER A 88 -0.48 5.69 -8.26
N ILE A 89 0.70 5.18 -8.66
CA ILE A 89 0.82 4.07 -9.62
C ILE A 89 0.01 2.83 -9.19
N PRO A 90 0.09 2.36 -7.92
CA PRO A 90 -0.68 1.19 -7.50
C PRO A 90 -2.19 1.34 -7.69
N ALA A 91 -2.75 2.49 -7.32
CA ALA A 91 -4.18 2.76 -7.49
C ALA A 91 -4.59 2.84 -8.97
N LEU A 92 -3.76 3.48 -9.82
CA LEU A 92 -4.01 3.53 -11.26
C LEU A 92 -4.01 2.13 -11.88
N TYR A 93 -3.03 1.30 -11.53
CA TYR A 93 -2.95 -0.08 -12.00
C TYR A 93 -4.18 -0.89 -11.58
N PHE A 94 -4.60 -0.78 -10.31
CA PHE A 94 -5.78 -1.46 -9.82
C PHE A 94 -7.07 -1.00 -10.53
N GLY A 95 -7.21 0.32 -10.77
CA GLY A 95 -8.35 0.88 -11.49
C GLY A 95 -8.44 0.38 -12.94
N ILE A 96 -7.31 0.36 -13.66
CA ILE A 96 -7.24 -0.18 -15.03
C ILE A 96 -7.59 -1.66 -15.05
N LEU A 97 -7.01 -2.46 -14.15
CA LEU A 97 -7.32 -3.89 -14.06
C LEU A 97 -8.81 -4.12 -13.81
N TYR A 98 -9.40 -3.36 -12.89
CA TYR A 98 -10.82 -3.47 -12.58
C TYR A 98 -11.68 -3.21 -13.83
N MET A 99 -11.40 -2.12 -14.55
CA MET A 99 -12.09 -1.76 -15.80
C MET A 99 -11.95 -2.82 -16.91
N LEU A 100 -10.79 -3.48 -17.00
CA LEU A 100 -10.56 -4.52 -18.01
C LEU A 100 -11.20 -5.87 -17.63
N SER A 101 -11.47 -6.07 -16.34
CA SER A 101 -12.06 -7.30 -15.81
C SER A 101 -13.59 -7.26 -15.68
N SER A 102 -14.20 -6.09 -15.87
CA SER A 102 -15.65 -5.85 -15.83
C SER A 102 -16.26 -5.80 -17.22
#